data_AF-A0A3S0CW06-F1
#
_entry.id   AF-A0A3S0CW06-F1
#
_cell.length_a   1.000
_cell.length_b   1.000
_cell.length_c   1.000
_cell.angle_alpha   90.00
_cell.angle_beta   90.00
_cell.angle_gamma   90.00
#
_symmetry.space_group_name_H-M   'P 1'
#
loop_
_entity.id
_entity.type
_entity.pdbx_description
1 polymer ?
#
loop_
_entity_poly.entity_id
_entity_poly.type
_entity_poly.pdbx_seq_one_letter_code
_entity_poly.pdbx_strand_id
1 'polypeptide(L)'
;MHAQIHSCSGGANPVDQRLFIGVYPAGLVYADRLREVGGDYARLAFLPYDTLDLQLSADCPAELRQAVSAHADRMRAKRGQAFQVSTCGQTVILGKA
;
A
#
# COMPACT_ATOMS: atom_id res chain seq x y z
N MET A 1 -39.07 -25.78 -13.58
CA MET A 1 -38.48 -24.46 -13.90
C MET A 1 -38.09 -23.78 -12.59
N HIS A 2 -36.82 -23.79 -12.20
CA HIS A 2 -36.26 -22.87 -11.20
C HIS A 2 -34.79 -22.65 -11.57
N ALA A 3 -34.52 -21.50 -12.18
CA ALA A 3 -33.18 -21.05 -12.52
C ALA A 3 -32.54 -20.44 -11.28
N GLN A 4 -31.40 -20.97 -10.86
CA GLN A 4 -30.60 -20.44 -9.78
C GLN A 4 -29.50 -19.56 -10.40
N ILE A 5 -29.65 -18.24 -10.29
CA ILE A 5 -28.61 -17.30 -10.70
C ILE A 5 -27.53 -17.32 -9.61
N HIS A 6 -26.45 -18.07 -9.85
CA HIS A 6 -25.19 -17.84 -9.17
C HIS A 6 -24.50 -16.66 -9.87
N SER A 7 -24.65 -15.46 -9.31
CA SER A 7 -23.79 -14.33 -9.65
C SER A 7 -22.42 -14.57 -9.02
N CYS A 8 -21.52 -15.19 -9.79
CA CYS A 8 -20.10 -15.28 -9.45
C CYS A 8 -19.46 -13.92 -9.71
N SER A 9 -19.62 -12.96 -8.79
CA SER A 9 -18.89 -11.69 -8.86
C SER A 9 -17.44 -11.89 -8.40
N GLY A 10 -16.65 -12.57 -9.22
CA GLY A 10 -15.18 -12.54 -9.15
C GLY A 10 -14.66 -11.22 -9.70
N GLY A 11 -14.93 -10.11 -9.02
CA GLY A 11 -14.39 -8.80 -9.36
C GLY A 11 -13.22 -8.49 -8.43
N ALA A 12 -11.98 -8.73 -8.87
CA ALA A 12 -10.83 -8.17 -8.18
C ALA A 12 -11.02 -6.65 -8.10
N ASN A 13 -10.96 -6.09 -6.89
CA ASN A 13 -11.17 -4.66 -6.69
C ASN A 13 -10.13 -3.91 -7.54
N PRO A 14 -10.51 -2.98 -8.44
CA PRO A 14 -9.58 -2.31 -9.34
C PRO A 14 -8.43 -1.63 -8.60
N VAL A 15 -8.64 -1.23 -7.35
CA VAL A 15 -7.61 -0.69 -6.46
C VAL A 15 -6.50 -1.71 -6.16
N ASP A 16 -6.83 -2.98 -5.92
CA ASP A 16 -5.84 -4.01 -5.57
C ASP A 16 -4.94 -4.38 -6.77
N GLN A 17 -5.47 -4.25 -7.98
CA GLN A 17 -4.70 -4.45 -9.21
C GLN A 17 -3.75 -3.27 -9.51
N ARG A 18 -4.17 -2.05 -9.14
CA ARG A 18 -3.44 -0.81 -9.35
C ARG A 18 -2.37 -0.57 -8.29
N LEU A 19 -2.72 -0.73 -7.02
CA LEU A 19 -1.86 -0.36 -5.91
C LEU A 19 -0.72 -1.36 -5.78
N PHE A 20 0.50 -0.86 -5.97
CA PHE A 20 1.73 -1.54 -5.62
C PHE A 20 2.24 -1.02 -4.27
N ILE A 21 2.66 -1.92 -3.39
CA ILE A 21 3.31 -1.59 -2.12
C ILE A 21 4.69 -2.22 -2.13
N GLY A 22 5.72 -1.40 -2.23
CA GLY A 22 7.12 -1.81 -2.15
C GLY A 22 7.67 -1.62 -0.75
N VAL A 23 8.44 -2.60 -0.29
CA VAL A 23 9.20 -2.55 0.97
C VAL A 23 10.60 -2.04 0.64
N TYR A 24 10.96 -0.86 1.13
CA TYR A 24 12.26 -0.22 0.91
C TYR A 24 12.99 -0.07 2.25
N PRO A 25 14.32 0.10 2.28
CA PRO A 25 15.09 0.15 3.52
C PRO A 25 14.60 1.20 4.54
N ALA A 26 14.09 2.34 4.08
CA ALA A 26 13.64 3.44 4.95
C ALA A 26 12.11 3.50 5.17
N GLY A 27 11.32 2.72 4.42
CA GLY A 27 9.87 2.83 4.48
C GLY A 27 9.12 2.05 3.40
N LEU A 28 7.81 2.21 3.38
CA LEU A 28 6.95 1.65 2.33
C LEU A 28 6.74 2.68 1.23
N VAL A 29 6.89 2.24 -0.02
CA VAL A 29 6.56 3.02 -1.22
C VAL A 29 5.24 2.52 -1.78
N TYR A 30 4.33 3.45 -2.09
CA TYR A 30 3.06 3.14 -2.75
C TYR A 30 3.12 3.69 -4.18
N ALA A 31 2.77 2.86 -5.17
CA ALA A 31 2.77 3.25 -6.58
C ALA A 31 1.53 2.73 -7.31
N ASP A 32 1.14 3.41 -8.40
CA ASP A 32 0.10 2.96 -9.32
C ASP A 32 0.74 2.18 -10.48
N ARG A 33 0.43 0.89 -10.60
CA ARG A 33 0.96 0.03 -11.67
C ARG A 33 0.38 0.33 -13.04
N LEU A 34 -0.79 0.96 -13.09
CA LEU A 34 -1.45 1.31 -14.35
C LEU A 34 -1.05 2.69 -14.87
N ARG A 35 -0.30 3.46 -14.08
CA ARG A 35 0.22 4.77 -14.48
C ARG A 35 1.73 4.75 -14.43
N GLU A 36 2.38 5.02 -15.56
CA GLU A 36 3.83 5.11 -15.64
C GLU A 36 4.26 6.59 -15.68
N VAL A 37 5.33 6.93 -14.98
CA VAL A 37 5.98 8.24 -15.01
C VAL A 37 7.48 8.04 -15.11
N GLY A 38 8.09 8.48 -16.21
CA GLY A 38 9.54 8.39 -16.40
C GLY A 38 10.09 6.96 -16.51
N GLY A 39 9.29 6.01 -17.02
CA GLY A 39 9.70 4.60 -17.15
C GLY A 39 9.53 3.76 -15.88
N ASP A 40 8.90 4.30 -14.82
CA ASP A 40 8.62 3.60 -13.57
C ASP A 40 7.15 3.79 -13.16
N TYR A 41 6.64 2.95 -12.26
CA TYR A 41 5.30 3.09 -11.72
C TYR A 41 5.14 4.43 -11.01
N ALA A 42 4.02 5.11 -11.24
CA ALA A 42 3.79 6.44 -10.70
C ALA A 42 3.71 6.36 -9.18
N ARG A 43 4.68 6.97 -8.49
CA ARG A 43 4.69 7.02 -7.03
C ARG A 43 3.50 7.83 -6.51
N LEU A 44 2.71 7.19 -5.66
CA LEU A 44 1.52 7.73 -5.03
C LEU A 44 1.80 8.26 -3.63
N ALA A 45 2.64 7.55 -2.87
CA ALA A 45 2.95 7.93 -1.51
C ALA A 45 4.23 7.27 -0.99
N PHE A 46 4.73 7.79 0.13
CA PHE A 46 5.80 7.19 0.91
C PHE A 46 5.43 7.18 2.39
N LEU A 47 5.67 6.07 3.08
CA LEU A 47 5.47 5.93 4.52
C LEU A 47 6.80 5.52 5.17
N PRO A 48 7.53 6.46 5.80
CA PRO A 48 8.74 6.14 6.55
C PRO A 48 8.42 5.21 7.72
N TYR A 49 9.30 4.23 7.99
CA TYR A 49 9.11 3.34 9.14
C TYR A 49 9.26 4.06 10.48
N ASP A 50 10.11 5.08 10.52
CA ASP A 50 10.47 5.81 11.74
C ASP A 50 9.32 6.67 12.28
N THR A 51 8.70 7.47 11.42
CA THR A 51 7.64 8.41 11.83
C THR A 51 6.23 7.85 11.64
N LEU A 52 6.05 6.94 10.68
CA LEU A 52 4.74 6.51 10.18
C LEU A 52 3.86 7.68 9.71
N ASP A 53 4.50 8.77 9.28
CA ASP A 53 3.83 9.91 8.67
C ASP A 53 3.68 9.70 7.15
N LEU A 54 2.45 9.71 6.67
CA LEU A 54 2.15 9.36 5.28
C LEU A 54 2.36 10.56 4.37
N GLN A 55 3.38 10.49 3.52
CA GLN A 55 3.70 11.49 2.52
C GLN A 55 2.99 11.15 1.21
N LEU A 56 1.83 11.77 0.96
CA LEU A 56 1.07 11.60 -0.27
C LEU A 56 1.63 12.48 -1.39
N SER A 57 1.66 11.94 -2.61
CA SER A 57 1.91 12.70 -3.83
C SER A 57 0.68 13.55 -4.20
N ALA A 58 0.91 14.71 -4.82
CA ALA A 58 -0.14 15.61 -5.26
C ALA A 58 -1.09 14.95 -6.27
N ASP A 59 -0.55 14.10 -7.14
CA ASP A 59 -1.28 13.42 -8.22
C ASP A 59 -1.89 12.08 -7.80
N CYS A 60 -2.12 11.86 -6.51
CA CYS A 60 -2.67 10.60 -5.99
C CYS A 60 -4.20 10.55 -6.17
N PRO A 61 -4.74 9.60 -6.97
CA PRO A 61 -6.19 9.45 -7.14
C PRO A 61 -6.91 9.19 -5.81
N ALA A 62 -8.10 9.74 -5.62
CA ALA A 62 -8.85 9.64 -4.37
C ALA A 62 -9.10 8.18 -3.93
N GLU A 63 -9.39 7.29 -4.88
CA GLU A 63 -9.58 5.86 -4.62
C GLU A 63 -8.33 5.20 -4.02
N LEU A 64 -7.15 5.48 -4.59
CA LEU A 64 -5.88 4.91 -4.14
C LEU A 64 -5.42 5.58 -2.85
N ARG A 65 -5.68 6.88 -2.71
CA ARG A 65 -5.42 7.64 -1.47
C ARG A 65 -6.12 7.01 -0.27
N GLN A 66 -7.37 6.58 -0.42
CA GLN A 66 -8.11 5.91 0.66
C GLN A 66 -7.45 4.57 1.03
N ALA A 67 -7.09 3.75 0.04
CA ALA A 67 -6.44 2.46 0.29
C ALA A 67 -5.05 2.60 0.93
N VAL A 68 -4.24 3.55 0.44
CA VAL A 68 -2.94 3.88 1.00
C VAL A 68 -3.08 4.37 2.45
N SER A 69 -4.04 5.26 2.72
CA SER A 69 -4.28 5.77 4.08
C SER A 69 -4.71 4.65 5.04
N ALA A 70 -5.63 3.79 4.60
CA ALA A 70 -6.06 2.63 5.39
C ALA A 70 -4.88 1.67 5.68
N HIS A 71 -3.97 1.47 4.73
CA HIS A 71 -2.77 0.68 4.97
C HIS A 71 -1.81 1.36 5.95
N ALA A 72 -1.61 2.67 5.81
CA ALA A 72 -0.78 3.45 6.73
C ALA A 72 -1.31 3.40 8.17
N ASP A 73 -2.62 3.45 8.37
CA ASP A 73 -3.24 3.32 9.70
C ASP A 73 -3.04 1.93 10.31
N ARG A 74 -3.06 0.87 9.50
CA ARG A 74 -2.68 -0.49 9.96
C ARG A 74 -1.21 -0.54 10.39
N MET A 75 -0.33 0.16 9.71
CA MET A 75 1.09 0.25 10.08
C MET A 75 1.29 1.07 11.36
N ARG A 76 0.53 2.16 11.53
CA ARG A 76 0.48 2.96 12.76
C ARG A 76 -0.01 2.16 13.96
N ALA A 77 -1.00 1.29 13.78
CA ALA A 77 -1.47 0.37 14.81
C ALA A 77 -0.38 -0.65 15.25
N LYS A 78 0.62 -0.88 14.40
CA LYS A 78 1.78 -1.73 14.69
C LYS A 78 2.99 -0.96 15.22
N ARG A 79 2.83 0.32 15.57
CA ARG A 79 3.90 1.12 16.19
C ARG A 79 4.49 0.41 17.40
N GLY A 80 5.81 0.42 17.49
CA GLY A 80 6.60 -0.28 18.51
C GLY A 80 6.85 -1.76 18.20
N GLN A 81 6.23 -2.33 17.16
CA GLN A 81 6.41 -3.74 16.79
C GLN A 81 7.50 -3.90 15.73
N ALA A 82 8.12 -5.08 15.71
CA ALA A 82 9.05 -5.46 14.67
C ALA A 82 8.30 -5.76 13.36
N PHE A 83 8.75 -5.14 12.27
CA PHE A 83 8.24 -5.35 10.93
C PHE A 83 9.34 -5.92 10.06
N GLN A 84 9.07 -7.06 9.41
CA GLN A 84 10.03 -7.71 8.53
C GLN A 84 10.12 -6.96 7.20
N VAL A 85 11.33 -6.50 6.86
CA VAL A 85 11.62 -5.72 5.65
C VAL A 85 12.39 -6.51 4.59
N SER A 86 12.87 -7.71 4.93
CA SER A 86 13.63 -8.58 4.03
C SER A 86 13.20 -10.03 4.17
N THR A 87 13.29 -10.79 3.08
CA THR A 87 13.09 -12.25 3.06
C THR A 87 14.14 -13.00 3.88
N CYS A 88 15.29 -12.39 4.15
CA CYS A 88 16.36 -12.95 5.00
C CYS A 88 16.12 -12.73 6.51
N GLY A 89 14.93 -12.24 6.91
CA GLY A 89 14.56 -12.08 8.32
C GLY A 89 14.96 -10.75 8.96
N GLN A 90 15.47 -9.78 8.19
CA GLN A 90 15.75 -8.45 8.70
C GLN A 90 14.46 -7.74 9.10
N THR A 91 14.45 -7.15 10.29
CA THR A 91 13.31 -6.41 10.84
C THR A 91 13.68 -4.98 11.21
N VAL A 92 12.69 -4.09 11.21
CA VAL A 92 12.77 -2.72 11.72
C VAL A 92 11.69 -2.50 12.77
N ILE A 93 11.93 -1.63 13.75
CA ILE A 93 10.89 -1.23 14.70
C ILE A 93 10.11 -0.06 14.11
N LEU A 94 8.80 -0.21 13.98
CA LEU A 94 7.93 0.83 13.45
C LEU A 94 7.72 1.96 14.47
N GLY A 95 7.79 3.21 14.04
CA GLY A 95 7.41 4.37 14.85
C GLY A 95 8.40 4.70 15.98
N LYS A 96 9.65 4.26 15.88
CA LYS A 96 10.69 4.45 16.91
C LYS A 96 11.32 5.85 16.82
N ALA A 97 10.50 6.88 17.03
CA ALA A 97 10.97 8.23 17.32
C ALA A 97 11.47 8.33 18.77
#